data_AF-A0A1E4CVA7-F1
#
_entry.id   AF-A0A1E4CVA7-F1
#
_cell.length_a   1.000
_cell.length_b   1.000
_cell.length_c   1.000
_cell.angle_alpha   90.00
_cell.angle_beta   90.00
_cell.angle_gamma   90.00
#
_symmetry.space_group_name_H-M   'P 1'
#
loop_
_entity.id
_entity.type
_entity.pdbx_description
1 polymer ?
#
loop_
_entity_poly.entity_id
_entity_poly.type
_entity_poly.pdbx_seq_one_letter_code
_entity_poly.pdbx_strand_id
1 'polypeptide(L)'
;MSDAAGFGQVMMRARLTREIGESEAKQRNALSIKRPGLTLRQGSQVTVLETLEQGQAFLVEFGHKSPDACDWLGVLYPSEIELEGASPQQAA
;
A
#
# COMPACT_ATOMS: atom_id res chain seq x y z
N MET A 1 13.18 -3.02 -34.36
CA MET A 1 13.89 -2.35 -33.25
C MET A 1 13.05 -1.12 -32.90
N SER A 2 12.71 -0.95 -31.61
CA SER A 2 11.80 0.06 -31.04
C SER A 2 10.30 -0.24 -31.27
N ASP A 3 9.43 -0.31 -30.26
CA ASP A 3 9.25 0.61 -29.13
C ASP A 3 8.95 -0.14 -27.80
N ALA A 4 9.71 0.17 -26.76
CA ALA A 4 9.55 -0.31 -25.40
C ALA A 4 9.01 0.81 -24.51
N ALA A 5 7.91 1.43 -24.93
CA ALA A 5 7.20 2.44 -24.17
C ALA A 5 5.82 1.91 -23.77
N GLY A 6 5.54 1.88 -22.47
CA GLY A 6 4.16 1.81 -22.01
C GLY A 6 3.82 0.83 -20.89
N PHE A 7 4.73 0.53 -19.96
CA PHE A 7 4.31 -0.09 -18.68
C PHE A 7 5.04 0.52 -17.49
N GLY A 8 4.98 1.85 -17.38
CA GLY A 8 4.98 2.44 -16.05
C GLY A 8 3.61 2.16 -15.46
N GLN A 9 3.41 0.99 -14.82
CA GLN A 9 2.22 0.80 -13.98
C GLN A 9 2.18 1.99 -13.04
N VAL A 10 1.15 2.83 -13.16
CA VAL A 10 0.90 3.90 -12.20
C VAL A 10 0.61 3.19 -10.88
N MET A 11 1.62 3.10 -10.02
CA MET A 11 1.47 2.48 -8.71
C MET A 11 0.46 3.30 -7.93
N MET A 12 -0.71 2.71 -7.66
CA MET A 12 -1.78 3.36 -6.94
C MET A 12 -1.32 3.65 -5.52
N ARG A 13 -1.51 4.89 -5.06
CA ARG A 13 -1.20 5.28 -3.68
C ARG A 13 -2.46 5.17 -2.84
N ALA A 14 -2.28 4.95 -1.55
CA ALA A 14 -3.37 5.02 -0.60
C ALA A 14 -2.90 5.61 0.71
N ARG A 15 -3.83 6.11 1.51
CA ARG A 15 -3.58 6.69 2.82
C ARG A 15 -4.23 5.87 3.90
N LEU A 16 -3.50 5.58 4.98
CA LEU A 16 -4.06 4.88 6.14
C LEU A 16 -5.11 5.73 6.85
N THR A 17 -6.29 5.15 7.10
CA THR A 17 -7.38 5.81 7.85
C THR A 17 -7.23 5.63 9.36
N ARG A 18 -6.42 4.67 9.80
CA ARG A 18 -6.12 4.40 11.21
C ARG A 18 -4.65 4.03 11.42
N GLU A 19 -4.21 4.07 12.67
CA GLU A 19 -2.92 3.53 13.06
C GLU A 19 -2.93 1.99 13.07
N ILE A 20 -1.82 1.38 12.63
CA ILE A 20 -1.49 -0.03 12.84
C ILE A 20 -0.27 -0.06 13.76
N GLY A 21 -0.52 -0.37 15.04
CA GLY A 21 0.50 -0.43 16.08
C GLY A 21 1.50 -1.58 15.87
N GLU A 22 2.61 -1.53 16.60
CA GLU A 22 3.74 -2.46 16.41
C GLU A 22 3.35 -3.95 16.46
N SER A 23 2.53 -4.36 17.43
CA SER A 23 2.13 -5.77 17.55
C SER A 23 1.32 -6.24 16.35
N GLU A 24 0.38 -5.41 15.89
CA GLU A 24 -0.46 -5.70 14.73
C GLU A 24 0.36 -5.66 13.43
N ALA A 25 1.22 -4.66 13.28
CA ALA A 25 2.13 -4.53 12.15
C ALA A 25 3.01 -5.78 12.05
N LYS A 26 3.58 -6.25 13.17
CA LYS A 26 4.38 -7.49 13.23
C LYS A 26 3.56 -8.73 12.86
N GLN A 27 2.31 -8.84 13.31
CA GLN A 27 1.46 -9.99 13.00
C GLN A 27 1.12 -10.07 11.50
N ARG A 28 0.82 -8.91 10.89
CA ARG A 28 0.37 -8.81 9.49
C ARG A 28 1.51 -8.72 8.48
N ASN A 29 2.74 -8.43 8.91
CA ASN A 29 3.89 -8.28 8.02
C ASN A 29 4.27 -9.62 7.39
N ALA A 30 4.23 -9.67 6.06
CA ALA A 30 4.62 -10.79 5.22
C ALA A 30 6.14 -10.89 5.02
N LEU A 31 6.92 -9.87 5.38
CA LEU A 31 8.37 -9.90 5.30
C LEU A 31 8.97 -10.85 6.35
N SER A 32 9.98 -11.61 5.94
CA SER A 32 10.76 -12.47 6.84
C SER A 32 11.53 -11.68 7.89
N ILE A 33 11.98 -10.46 7.54
CA ILE A 33 12.67 -9.54 8.44
C ILE A 33 11.69 -8.47 8.88
N LYS A 34 11.42 -8.41 10.18
CA LYS A 34 10.48 -7.45 10.78
C LYS A 34 11.25 -6.39 11.55
N ARG A 35 11.02 -5.12 11.22
CA ARG A 35 11.67 -3.99 11.87
C ARG A 35 11.10 -3.77 13.28
N PRO A 36 11.92 -3.78 14.35
CA PRO A 36 11.44 -3.47 15.70
C PRO A 36 10.90 -2.05 15.79
N GLY A 37 9.84 -1.82 16.57
CA GLY A 37 9.25 -0.50 16.76
C GLY A 37 8.47 0.06 15.57
N LEU A 38 8.24 -0.73 14.51
CA LEU A 38 7.54 -0.26 13.32
C LEU A 38 6.05 -0.09 13.61
N THR A 39 5.58 1.15 13.51
CA THR A 39 4.16 1.53 13.58
C THR A 39 3.79 2.26 12.31
N LEU A 40 2.68 1.86 11.67
CA LEU A 40 2.17 2.55 10.49
C LEU A 40 1.14 3.57 10.97
N ARG A 41 1.51 4.86 10.94
CA ARG A 41 0.69 5.93 11.52
C ARG A 41 -0.50 6.24 10.63
N GLN A 42 -1.62 6.63 11.23
CA GLN A 42 -2.74 7.21 10.51
C GLN A 42 -2.25 8.36 9.59
N GLY A 43 -2.79 8.43 8.38
CA GLY A 43 -2.41 9.42 7.38
C GLY A 43 -1.13 9.07 6.60
N SER A 44 -0.42 8.00 6.95
CA SER A 44 0.76 7.59 6.19
C SER A 44 0.36 7.06 4.82
N GLN A 45 1.19 7.35 3.82
CA GLN A 45 1.03 6.83 2.47
C GLN A 45 1.59 5.42 2.34
N VAL A 46 0.87 4.57 1.61
CA VAL A 46 1.28 3.22 1.21
C VAL A 46 1.21 3.09 -0.32
N THR A 47 1.98 2.16 -0.86
CA THR A 47 1.87 1.75 -2.27
C THR A 47 0.94 0.55 -2.36
N VAL A 48 -0.13 0.62 -3.14
CA VAL A 48 -0.94 -0.54 -3.46
C VAL A 48 -0.26 -1.30 -4.59
N LEU A 49 0.17 -2.53 -4.30
CA LEU A 49 0.82 -3.41 -5.25
C LEU A 49 -0.20 -4.25 -6.02
N GLU A 50 -1.26 -4.70 -5.33
CA GLU A 50 -2.30 -5.53 -5.92
C GLU A 50 -3.65 -5.27 -5.25
N THR A 51 -4.72 -5.30 -6.05
CA THR A 51 -6.10 -5.30 -5.56
C THR A 51 -6.64 -6.71 -5.63
N LEU A 52 -7.02 -7.25 -4.48
CA LEU A 52 -7.49 -8.63 -4.31
C LEU A 52 -9.02 -8.66 -4.27
N GLU A 53 -9.59 -9.80 -4.69
CA GLU A 53 -11.02 -10.09 -4.56
C GLU A 53 -11.93 -8.94 -5.02
N GLN A 54 -11.60 -8.28 -6.13
CA GLN A 54 -12.38 -7.15 -6.69
C GLN A 54 -12.49 -5.93 -5.74
N GLY A 55 -11.44 -5.64 -4.97
CA GLY A 55 -11.40 -4.46 -4.10
C GLY A 55 -11.85 -4.71 -2.66
N GLN A 56 -11.98 -5.98 -2.26
CA GLN A 56 -12.25 -6.33 -0.86
C GLN A 56 -10.97 -6.32 0.00
N ALA A 57 -9.80 -6.37 -0.62
CA ALA A 57 -8.51 -6.31 0.05
C ALA A 57 -7.41 -5.77 -0.87
N PHE A 58 -6.34 -5.25 -0.28
CA PHE A 58 -5.24 -4.62 -1.00
C PHE A 58 -3.91 -5.11 -0.43
N LEU A 59 -3.06 -5.69 -1.28
CA LEU A 59 -1.68 -5.92 -0.93
C LEU A 59 -0.94 -4.60 -1.04
N VAL A 60 -0.37 -4.13 0.07
CA VAL A 60 0.32 -2.85 0.12
C VAL A 60 1.70 -2.96 0.70
N GLU A 61 2.56 -2.07 0.22
CA GLU A 61 3.89 -1.82 0.73
C GLU A 61 3.94 -0.48 1.47
N PHE A 62 4.66 -0.47 2.59
CA PHE A 62 4.98 0.73 3.34
C PHE A 62 6.49 0.85 3.56
N GLY A 63 7.03 2.01 3.21
CA GLY A 63 8.41 2.42 3.49
C GLY A 63 8.44 3.59 4.45
N HIS A 64 9.12 3.44 5.59
CA HIS A 64 9.15 4.46 6.64
C HIS A 64 10.08 5.64 6.30
N LYS A 65 11.18 5.38 5.56
CA LYS A 65 12.22 6.38 5.26
C LYS A 65 12.32 6.76 3.78
N SER A 66 11.85 5.89 2.89
CA SER A 66 11.82 6.12 1.45
C SER A 66 10.69 5.30 0.84
N PRO A 67 9.99 5.81 -0.18
CA PRO A 67 9.04 5.02 -0.97
C PRO A 67 9.71 3.82 -1.69
N ASP A 68 11.04 3.82 -1.83
CA ASP A 68 11.80 2.72 -2.44
C ASP A 68 12.19 1.62 -1.42
N ALA A 69 11.83 1.79 -0.15
CA ALA A 69 12.11 0.83 0.90
C ALA A 69 10.84 0.04 1.26
N CYS A 70 10.97 -1.28 1.32
CA CYS A 70 9.92 -2.16 1.83
C CYS A 70 10.17 -2.43 3.33
N ASP A 71 9.66 -1.57 4.20
CA ASP A 71 9.75 -1.78 5.66
C ASP A 71 8.61 -2.68 6.18
N TRP A 72 7.49 -2.72 5.45
CA TRP A 72 6.33 -3.54 5.74
C TRP A 72 5.59 -3.91 4.46
N LEU A 73 5.19 -5.18 4.35
CA LEU A 73 4.36 -5.69 3.28
C LEU A 73 3.19 -6.44 3.91
N GLY A 74 1.96 -6.12 3.53
CA GLY A 74 0.81 -6.80 4.09
C GLY A 74 -0.50 -6.42 3.41
N VAL A 75 -1.56 -7.10 3.84
CA VAL A 75 -2.91 -6.88 3.29
C VAL A 75 -3.64 -5.88 4.15
N LEU A 76 -4.27 -4.87 3.52
CA LEU A 76 -5.20 -3.92 4.14
C LEU A 76 -6.60 -4.04 3.53
N TYR A 77 -7.61 -3.68 4.31
CA TYR A 77 -9.02 -3.70 3.91
C TYR A 77 -9.52 -2.30 3.54
N PRO A 78 -10.65 -2.18 2.80
CA PRO A 78 -11.24 -0.90 2.42
C PRO A 78 -11.49 0.07 3.59
N SER A 79 -11.78 -0.45 4.79
CA SER A 79 -11.98 0.37 5.98
C SER A 79 -10.70 0.99 6.54
N GLU A 80 -9.53 0.52 6.11
CA GLU A 80 -8.22 0.87 6.67
C GLU A 80 -7.44 1.83 5.78
N ILE A 81 -7.88 2.04 4.53
CA ILE A 81 -7.22 2.92 3.56
C ILE A 81 -8.19 3.75 2.74
N GLU A 82 -7.71 4.90 2.30
CA GLU A 82 -8.31 5.73 1.27
C GLU A 82 -7.41 5.70 0.02
N LEU A 83 -7.93 5.22 -1.10
CA LEU A 83 -7.18 5.18 -2.37
C LEU A 83 -7.01 6.60 -2.95
N GLU A 84 -5.77 6.99 -3.20
CA GLU A 84 -5.41 8.26 -3.82
C GLU A 84 -5.33 8.07 -5.34
N GLY A 85 -6.29 8.63 -6.08
CA GLY A 85 -6.29 8.60 -7.56
C GLY A 85 -7.52 7.99 -8.23
N ALA A 86 -8.55 7.56 -7.49
CA ALA A 86 -9.85 7.23 -8.06
C ALA A 86 -10.63 8.53 -8.39
N SER A 87 -10.20 9.27 -9.41
CA SER A 87 -11.06 10.29 -10.02
C SER A 87 -12.29 9.56 -10.61
N PRO A 88 -13.55 9.93 -10.29
CA PRO A 88 -14.75 9.26 -10.83
C PRO A 88 -15.00 9.52 -12.32
N GLN A 89 -13.99 9.86 -13.10
CA GLN A 89 -14.16 10.51 -14.39
C GLN A 89 -13.78 9.60 -15.55
N GLN A 90 -14.65 8.62 -15.82
CA GLN A 90 -14.87 8.05 -17.15
C GLN A 90 -16.18 7.25 -17.18
N ALA A 91 -17.28 7.97 -16.94
CA ALA A 91 -18.61 7.60 -17.38
C ALA A 91 -19.22 8.84 -18.04
N ALA A 92 -18.99 9.00 -19.33
CA ALA A 92 -19.73 9.87 -20.23
C ALA A 92 -19.58 9.32 -21.66
#